data_AF-A0A382IIW7-F1
#
_entry.id   AF-A0A382IIW7-F1
#
_cell.length_a   1.000
_cell.length_b   1.000
_cell.length_c   1.000
_cell.angle_alpha   90.00
_cell.angle_beta   90.00
_cell.angle_gamma   90.00
#
_symmetry.space_group_name_H-M   'P 1'
#
loop_
_entity.id
_entity.type
_entity.pdbx_description
1 polymer ?
#
loop_
_entity_poly.entity_id
_entity_poly.type
_entity_poly.pdbx_seq_one_letter_code
_entity_poly.pdbx_strand_id
1 'polypeptide(L)'
;MDKIELRKVTEKDWNFILDLRNEFYTNSFYEQKKLIQKTEHYEYMNKQTTNPNFHQWIAIQSKNPSSIGYVRILDQDVNIMVEKK
;
A
#
# COMPACT_ATOMS: atom_id res chain seq x y z
N MET A 1 0.77 -7.54 -25.13
CA MET A 1 1.18 -6.52 -24.14
C MET A 1 0.76 -7.03 -22.77
N ASP A 2 1.67 -7.03 -21.79
CA ASP A 2 1.26 -7.26 -20.40
C ASP A 2 0.54 -5.99 -19.90
N LYS A 3 -0.47 -6.16 -19.06
CA LYS A 3 -1.31 -5.07 -18.56
C LYS A 3 -1.11 -4.92 -17.06
N ILE A 4 -1.38 -3.72 -16.55
CA ILE A 4 -1.43 -3.48 -15.12
C ILE A 4 -2.88 -3.40 -14.69
N GLU A 5 -3.22 -4.11 -13.64
CA GLU A 5 -4.54 -4.14 -13.02
C GLU A 5 -4.48 -3.69 -11.56
N LEU A 6 -5.58 -3.13 -11.08
CA LEU A 6 -5.77 -2.79 -9.67
C LEU A 6 -6.74 -3.80 -9.03
N ARG A 7 -6.25 -4.60 -8.10
CA ARG A 7 -7.10 -5.46 -7.28
C ARG A 7 -7.26 -4.90 -5.88
N LYS A 8 -8.41 -5.17 -5.23
CA LYS A 8 -8.61 -4.80 -3.83
C LYS A 8 -7.54 -5.46 -2.94
N VAL A 9 -7.11 -4.70 -1.93
CA VAL A 9 -6.20 -5.17 -0.89
C VAL A 9 -6.90 -6.22 -0.02
N THR A 10 -6.15 -7.22 0.38
CA THR A 10 -6.51 -8.24 1.37
C THR A 10 -5.48 -8.24 2.50
N GLU A 11 -5.76 -8.91 3.62
CA GLU A 11 -4.80 -9.03 4.74
C GLU A 11 -3.45 -9.64 4.33
N LYS A 12 -3.44 -10.51 3.30
CA LYS A 12 -2.20 -11.11 2.77
C LYS A 12 -1.23 -10.08 2.21
N ASP A 13 -1.72 -8.90 1.84
CA ASP A 13 -0.94 -7.82 1.24
C ASP A 13 -0.33 -6.88 2.27
N TRP A 14 -0.72 -6.97 3.54
CA TRP A 14 -0.32 -5.97 4.54
C TRP A 14 1.19 -5.95 4.78
N ASN A 15 1.87 -7.10 4.74
CA ASN A 15 3.34 -7.11 4.84
C ASN A 15 3.96 -6.40 3.63
N PHE A 16 3.49 -6.67 2.41
CA PHE A 16 3.98 -5.98 1.21
C PHE A 16 3.76 -4.46 1.27
N ILE A 17 2.58 -4.02 1.75
CA ILE A 17 2.29 -2.59 1.93
C ILE A 17 3.21 -1.98 3.00
N LEU A 18 3.46 -2.69 4.10
CA LEU A 18 4.39 -2.25 5.14
C LEU A 18 5.80 -2.08 4.59
N ASP A 19 6.29 -3.06 3.84
CA ASP A 19 7.62 -3.03 3.23
C ASP A 19 7.75 -1.82 2.29
N LEU A 20 6.76 -1.58 1.42
CA LEU A 20 6.72 -0.38 0.58
C LEU A 20 6.78 0.90 1.43
N ARG A 21 5.90 1.05 2.43
CA ARG A 21 5.88 2.25 3.30
C ARG A 21 7.22 2.49 3.98
N ASN A 22 7.86 1.42 4.46
CA ASN A 22 9.17 1.45 5.10
C ASN A 22 10.35 1.49 4.11
N GLU A 23 10.12 1.40 2.81
CA GLU A 23 11.13 1.73 1.79
C GLU A 23 11.06 3.22 1.45
N PHE A 24 9.84 3.74 1.31
CA PHE A 24 9.59 5.12 0.92
C PHE A 24 9.78 6.15 2.03
N TYR A 25 9.83 5.77 3.32
CA TYR A 25 10.00 6.72 4.44
C TYR A 25 11.27 7.57 4.37
N THR A 26 12.32 7.10 3.68
CA THR A 26 13.57 7.85 3.51
C THR A 26 13.48 8.95 2.46
N ASN A 27 12.53 8.84 1.51
CA ASN A 27 12.45 9.70 0.32
C ASN A 27 11.05 10.29 0.07
N SER A 28 10.07 10.00 0.93
CA SER A 28 8.69 10.47 0.79
C SER A 28 8.50 11.83 1.45
N PHE A 29 7.78 12.72 0.75
CA PHE A 29 7.42 14.07 1.21
C PHE A 29 6.59 14.10 2.50
N TYR A 30 6.04 12.96 2.94
CA TYR A 30 5.19 12.87 4.13
C TYR A 30 5.92 12.23 5.31
N GLU A 31 6.38 13.08 6.23
CA GLU A 31 6.53 12.97 7.70
C GLU A 31 6.74 11.61 8.41
N GLN A 32 7.18 10.55 7.75
CA GLN A 32 7.47 9.30 8.43
C GLN A 32 8.86 9.37 9.10
N LYS A 33 8.89 9.79 10.37
CA LYS A 33 10.12 9.99 11.15
C LYS A 33 10.81 8.69 11.60
N LYS A 34 10.12 7.54 11.54
CA LYS A 34 10.62 6.23 11.97
C LYS A 34 10.04 5.10 11.12
N LEU A 35 10.71 3.95 11.11
CA LEU A 35 10.15 2.70 10.59
C LEU A 35 8.86 2.36 11.34
N ILE A 36 7.82 2.02 10.58
CA ILE A 36 6.55 1.55 11.14
C ILE A 36 6.73 0.10 11.56
N GLN A 37 6.33 -0.22 12.79
CA GLN A 37 6.36 -1.60 13.28
C GLN A 37 5.19 -2.39 12.72
N LYS A 38 5.36 -3.71 12.59
CA LYS A 38 4.32 -4.60 12.06
C LYS A 38 3.02 -4.50 12.86
N THR A 39 3.10 -4.45 14.18
CA THR A 39 1.93 -4.30 15.05
C THR A 39 1.19 -2.98 14.80
N GLU A 40 1.92 -1.85 14.78
CA GLU A 40 1.36 -0.52 14.46
C GLU A 40 0.68 -0.52 13.08
N HIS A 41 1.29 -1.16 12.09
CA HIS A 41 0.73 -1.29 10.74
C HIS A 41 -0.57 -2.09 10.73
N TYR A 42 -0.57 -3.27 11.34
CA TYR A 42 -1.75 -4.14 11.38
C TYR A 42 -2.90 -3.51 12.16
N GLU A 43 -2.63 -2.81 13.26
CA GLU A 43 -3.65 -2.05 13.99
C GLU A 43 -4.25 -0.93 13.13
N TYR A 44 -3.41 -0.20 12.39
CA TYR A 44 -3.86 0.82 11.45
C TYR A 44 -4.76 0.20 10.36
N MET A 45 -4.30 -0.86 9.69
CA MET A 45 -5.05 -1.50 8.61
C MET A 45 -6.39 -2.08 9.08
N ASN A 46 -6.42 -2.68 10.27
CA ASN A 46 -7.65 -3.14 10.90
C ASN A 46 -8.65 -2.01 11.13
N LYS A 47 -8.21 -0.88 11.69
CA LYS A 47 -9.07 0.30 11.91
C LYS A 47 -9.67 0.83 10.60
N GLN A 48 -8.96 0.70 9.49
CA GLN A 48 -9.44 1.19 8.19
C GLN A 48 -10.47 0.26 7.52
N THR A 49 -10.65 -0.97 7.98
CA THR A 49 -11.60 -1.92 7.38
C THR A 49 -13.05 -1.44 7.40
N THR A 50 -13.40 -0.58 8.37
CA THR A 50 -14.74 0.03 8.51
C THR A 50 -14.79 1.48 8.07
N ASN A 51 -13.68 2.07 7.62
CA ASN A 51 -13.63 3.47 7.21
C ASN A 51 -14.14 3.61 5.76
N PRO A 52 -15.29 4.28 5.52
CA PRO A 52 -15.85 4.41 4.18
C PRO A 52 -15.00 5.30 3.25
N ASN A 53 -14.15 6.17 3.81
CA ASN A 53 -13.28 7.06 3.02
C ASN A 53 -11.93 6.43 2.70
N PHE A 54 -11.68 5.20 3.17
CA PHE A 54 -10.43 4.51 2.93
C PHE A 54 -10.59 3.50 1.79
N HIS A 55 -9.89 3.77 0.69
CA HIS A 55 -9.89 2.91 -0.47
C HIS A 55 -8.48 2.56 -0.87
N GLN A 56 -8.26 1.30 -1.20
CA GLN A 56 -6.91 0.84 -1.51
C GLN A 56 -6.89 -0.36 -2.45
N TRP A 57 -5.80 -0.43 -3.21
CA TRP A 57 -5.56 -1.45 -4.21
C TRP A 57 -4.08 -1.84 -4.28
N ILE A 58 -3.83 -3.07 -4.71
CA ILE A 58 -2.52 -3.52 -5.17
C ILE A 58 -2.49 -3.45 -6.69
N ALA A 59 -1.45 -2.82 -7.22
CA ALA A 59 -1.14 -2.88 -8.64
C ALA A 59 -0.45 -4.22 -8.93
N ILE A 60 -0.98 -4.96 -9.91
CA ILE A 60 -0.47 -6.27 -10.33
C ILE A 60 -0.25 -6.35 -11.84
N GLN A 61 0.67 -7.21 -12.27
CA GLN A 61 0.78 -7.62 -13.68
C GLN A 61 -0.32 -8.64 -14.03
N SER A 62 -1.06 -8.43 -15.12
CA SER A 62 -2.18 -9.28 -15.51
C SER A 62 -1.77 -10.70 -15.90
N LYS A 63 -0.65 -10.87 -16.64
CA LYS A 63 -0.26 -12.18 -17.16
C LYS A 63 0.38 -13.09 -16.11
N ASN A 64 1.13 -12.51 -15.19
CA ASN A 64 1.73 -13.22 -14.06
C ASN A 64 1.54 -12.35 -12.81
N PRO A 65 0.46 -12.58 -12.04
CA PRO A 65 0.05 -11.74 -10.90
C PRO A 65 1.12 -11.61 -9.83
N SER A 66 2.05 -10.69 -10.07
CA SER A 66 3.04 -10.20 -9.13
C SER A 66 2.60 -8.81 -8.68
N SER A 67 2.64 -8.58 -7.37
CA SER A 67 2.42 -7.25 -6.80
C SER A 67 3.58 -6.36 -7.22
N ILE A 68 3.28 -5.19 -7.77
CA ILE A 68 4.30 -4.22 -8.23
C ILE A 68 4.12 -2.84 -7.58
N GLY A 69 3.05 -2.64 -6.82
CA GLY A 69 2.79 -1.37 -6.15
C GLY A 69 1.49 -1.34 -5.38
N TYR A 70 1.24 -0.21 -4.75
CA TYR A 70 0.13 0.06 -3.86
C TYR A 70 -0.46 1.44 -4.15
N VAL A 71 -1.79 1.52 -4.17
CA VAL A 71 -2.55 2.76 -4.33
C VAL A 71 -3.51 2.89 -3.15
N ARG A 72 -3.56 4.08 -2.56
CA ARG A 72 -4.45 4.43 -1.45
C ARG A 72 -5.10 5.77 -1.72
N ILE A 73 -6.38 5.85 -1.40
CA ILE A 73 -7.15 7.08 -1.26
C ILE A 73 -7.67 7.12 0.17
N LEU A 74 -7.38 8.21 0.87
CA LEU A 74 -7.94 8.48 2.20
C LEU A 74 -8.36 9.94 2.24
N ASP A 75 -9.67 10.18 2.37
CA ASP A 75 -10.26 11.51 2.34
C ASP A 75 -9.87 12.27 1.05
N GLN A 76 -8.98 13.27 1.15
CA GLN A 76 -8.51 14.09 0.03
C GLN A 76 -7.05 13.76 -0.37
N ASP A 77 -6.45 12.72 0.22
CA ASP A 77 -5.07 12.32 -0.06
C ASP A 77 -5.02 11.06 -0.93
N VAL A 78 -4.19 11.13 -1.98
CA VAL A 78 -3.85 9.99 -2.83
C VAL A 78 -2.38 9.64 -2.62
N ASN A 79 -2.13 8.39 -2.27
CA ASN A 79 -0.78 7.87 -2.11
C ASN A 79 -0.55 6.71 -3.07
N ILE A 80 0.55 6.77 -3.82
CA ILE A 80 0.95 5.76 -4.79
C ILE A 80 2.40 5.39 -4.49
N MET A 81 2.65 4.11 -4.27
CA MET A 81 3.99 3.55 -4.05
C MET A 81 4.21 2.40 -5.04
N VAL A 82 5.39 2.35 -5.65
CA VAL A 82 5.76 1.34 -6.65
C VAL A 82 7.01 0.64 -6.13
N GLU A 83 7.02 -0.69 -6.17
CA GLU A 83 8.20 -1.47 -5.77
C GLU A 83 9.40 -1.09 -6.64
N LYS A 84 10.55 -0.78 -6.03
CA LYS A 84 11.78 -0.58 -6.79
C LYS A 84 12.33 -1.93 -7.24
N LYS A 85 12.61 -2.05 -8.53
CA LYS A 85 13.33 -3.19 -9.09
C LYS A 85 14.83 -2.96 -9.07
#